data_AF-A0A9P5WIH6-F1
#
_entry.id   AF-A0A9P5WIH6-F1
#
_cell.length_a   1.000
_cell.length_b   1.000
_cell.length_c   1.000
_cell.angle_alpha   90.00
_cell.angle_beta   90.00
_cell.angle_gamma   90.00
#
_symmetry.space_group_name_H-M   'P 1'
#
loop_
_entity.id
_entity.type
_entity.pdbx_description
1 polymer ?
#
loop_
_entity_poly.entity_id
_entity_poly.type
_entity_poly.pdbx_seq_one_letter_code
_entity_poly.pdbx_strand_id
1 'polypeptide(L)'
;MFFYWLCFRMFDVGGQRSERKKWIHCFEGVTAVLFLVAISGYDQCLVEDKDANQMEEAMMLFDQICNSQWFVETSMILFLNKMDIFRIKIKYSSIKNYFPDYDGPDDSVAEATEFFRKRFTRLNRSEHKEVYVHQTDATDTNLLRNIMSSVNDIILARNIRALAL
;
A
#
# COMPACT_ATOMS: atom_id res chain seq x y z
N MET A 1 -25.31 0.67 26.45
CA MET A 1 -23.99 1.02 25.89
C MET A 1 -24.05 0.67 24.41
N PHE A 2 -24.23 1.67 23.54
CA PHE A 2 -24.41 1.45 22.10
C PHE A 2 -23.07 1.07 21.47
N PHE A 3 -22.88 -0.22 21.18
CA PHE A 3 -21.86 -0.65 20.22
C PHE A 3 -22.41 -0.37 18.82
N TYR A 4 -21.87 0.64 18.15
CA TYR A 4 -22.04 0.80 16.71
C TYR A 4 -21.34 -0.39 16.04
N TRP A 5 -22.11 -1.32 15.48
CA TRP A 5 -21.55 -2.37 14.62
C TRP A 5 -21.10 -1.72 13.32
N LEU A 6 -19.80 -1.51 13.16
CA LEU A 6 -19.21 -1.10 11.89
C LEU A 6 -19.34 -2.26 10.90
N CYS A 7 -20.16 -2.06 9.87
CA CYS A 7 -20.31 -3.03 8.78
C CYS A 7 -19.26 -2.77 7.70
N PHE A 8 -18.31 -3.69 7.55
CA PHE A 8 -17.27 -3.62 6.52
C PHE A 8 -17.75 -4.32 5.24
N ARG A 9 -17.70 -3.60 4.12
CA ARG A 9 -17.88 -4.17 2.78
C ARG A 9 -16.55 -4.10 2.05
N MET A 10 -15.95 -5.26 1.80
CA MET A 10 -14.65 -5.38 1.13
C MET A 10 -14.86 -5.94 -0.27
N PHE A 11 -14.24 -5.28 -1.26
CA PHE A 11 -14.26 -5.71 -2.66
C PHE A 11 -12.82 -6.07 -3.05
N ASP A 12 -12.62 -7.31 -3.49
CA ASP A 12 -11.35 -7.73 -4.07
C ASP A 12 -11.38 -7.48 -5.58
N VAL A 13 -10.34 -6.83 -6.10
CA VAL A 13 -10.21 -6.49 -7.51
C VAL A 13 -8.91 -7.08 -8.06
N GLY A 14 -8.97 -7.68 -9.24
CA GLY A 14 -7.80 -8.28 -9.86
C GLY A 14 -6.71 -7.24 -10.13
N GLY A 15 -5.47 -7.51 -9.68
CA GLY A 15 -4.31 -6.62 -9.84
C GLY A 15 -3.63 -6.64 -11.21
N GLN A 16 -3.93 -7.66 -12.03
CA GLN A 16 -3.36 -7.86 -13.36
C GLN A 16 -3.77 -6.74 -14.32
N ARG A 17 -2.91 -6.38 -15.28
CA ARG A 17 -3.15 -5.24 -16.18
C ARG A 17 -4.47 -5.39 -16.95
N SER A 18 -4.84 -6.60 -17.34
CA SER A 18 -6.12 -6.91 -18.02
C SER A 18 -7.37 -6.62 -17.17
N GLU A 19 -7.26 -6.72 -15.85
CA GLU A 19 -8.38 -6.59 -14.91
C GLU A 19 -8.64 -5.15 -14.49
N ARG A 20 -7.62 -4.27 -14.57
CA ARG A 20 -7.69 -2.88 -14.08
C ARG A 20 -8.77 -2.04 -14.76
N LYS A 21 -9.16 -2.36 -16.00
CA LYS A 21 -10.26 -1.67 -16.71
C LYS A 21 -11.61 -1.82 -16.01
N LYS A 22 -11.78 -2.84 -15.16
CA LYS A 22 -13.03 -3.15 -14.45
C LYS A 22 -13.14 -2.42 -13.10
N TRP A 23 -12.05 -1.83 -12.62
CA TRP A 23 -11.98 -1.24 -11.27
C TRP A 23 -12.94 -0.08 -11.06
N ILE A 24 -13.26 0.67 -12.12
CA ILE A 24 -14.18 1.82 -12.06
C ILE A 24 -15.55 1.45 -11.48
N HIS A 25 -15.98 0.18 -11.61
CA HIS A 25 -17.24 -0.31 -11.05
C HIS A 25 -17.25 -0.41 -9.51
N CYS A 26 -16.10 -0.22 -8.86
CA CYS A 26 -15.93 -0.33 -7.41
C CYS A 26 -15.50 0.98 -6.74
N PHE A 27 -15.43 2.11 -7.47
CA PHE A 27 -14.82 3.35 -6.99
C PHE A 27 -15.77 4.29 -6.23
N GLU A 28 -17.07 4.06 -6.29
CA GLU A 28 -18.05 4.92 -5.62
C GLU A 28 -18.18 4.61 -4.11
N GLY A 29 -18.12 5.65 -3.27
CA GLY A 29 -18.34 5.53 -1.82
C GLY A 29 -17.24 4.78 -1.06
N VAL A 30 -16.01 4.75 -1.58
CA VAL A 30 -14.89 4.04 -0.95
C VAL A 30 -14.31 4.84 0.22
N THR A 31 -14.41 4.29 1.43
CA THR A 31 -13.81 4.88 2.64
C THR A 31 -12.29 4.80 2.63
N ALA A 32 -11.74 3.64 2.27
CA ALA A 32 -10.31 3.40 2.22
C ALA A 32 -9.96 2.42 1.09
N VAL A 33 -8.82 2.64 0.45
CA VAL A 33 -8.20 1.68 -0.49
C VAL A 33 -7.14 0.90 0.27
N LEU A 34 -7.21 -0.43 0.18
CA LEU A 34 -6.18 -1.33 0.67
C LEU A 34 -5.28 -1.68 -0.51
N PHE A 35 -4.08 -1.12 -0.54
CA PHE A 35 -3.11 -1.36 -1.59
C PHE A 35 -2.04 -2.33 -1.12
N LEU A 36 -1.93 -3.49 -1.75
CA LEU A 36 -0.97 -4.52 -1.39
C LEU A 36 0.19 -4.52 -2.38
N VAL A 37 1.41 -4.39 -1.88
CA VAL A 37 2.64 -4.54 -2.66
C VAL A 37 3.50 -5.65 -2.07
N ALA A 38 4.04 -6.52 -2.92
CA ALA A 38 5.06 -7.47 -2.51
C ALA A 38 6.39 -6.72 -2.38
N ILE A 39 6.85 -6.44 -1.16
CA ILE A 39 8.12 -5.74 -0.95
C ILE A 39 9.31 -6.55 -1.47
N SER A 40 9.19 -7.88 -1.47
CA SER A 40 10.14 -8.79 -2.10
C SER A 40 10.19 -8.72 -3.63
N GLY A 41 9.32 -7.93 -4.27
CA GLY A 41 9.27 -7.76 -5.73
C GLY A 41 10.31 -6.79 -6.31
N TYR A 42 11.18 -6.20 -5.49
CA TYR A 42 12.15 -5.17 -5.93
C TYR A 42 13.13 -5.67 -7.01
N ASP A 43 13.43 -6.97 -7.03
CA ASP A 43 14.33 -7.61 -8.01
C ASP A 43 13.61 -8.47 -9.05
N GLN A 44 12.28 -8.38 -9.13
CA GLN A 44 11.46 -9.24 -9.98
C GLN A 44 10.85 -8.47 -11.14
N CYS A 45 10.68 -9.15 -12.26
CA CYS A 45 9.88 -8.65 -13.38
C CYS A 45 8.42 -9.12 -13.24
N LEU A 46 7.49 -8.45 -13.92
CA LEU A 46 6.10 -8.87 -13.95
C LEU A 46 5.95 -10.24 -14.64
N VAL A 47 4.86 -10.94 -14.32
CA VAL A 47 4.50 -12.18 -15.03
C VAL A 47 4.05 -11.85 -16.46
N GLU A 48 3.27 -10.79 -16.60
CA GLU A 48 2.68 -10.31 -17.86
C GLU A 48 3.70 -9.57 -18.75
N ASP A 49 4.82 -9.11 -18.19
CA ASP A 49 5.81 -8.26 -18.87
C ASP A 49 7.21 -8.48 -18.26
N LYS A 50 8.09 -9.12 -19.00
CA LYS A 50 9.42 -9.55 -18.51
C LYS A 50 10.45 -8.43 -18.48
N ASP A 51 10.15 -7.29 -19.06
CA ASP A 51 11.05 -6.13 -19.07
C ASP A 51 10.65 -5.11 -17.98
N ALA A 52 9.46 -5.23 -17.40
CA ALA A 52 8.96 -4.32 -16.37
C ALA A 52 9.27 -4.83 -14.95
N ASN A 53 9.96 -4.01 -14.14
CA ASN A 53 10.19 -4.28 -12.72
C ASN A 53 8.87 -4.21 -11.92
N GLN A 54 8.64 -5.20 -11.05
CA GLN A 54 7.40 -5.36 -10.30
C GLN A 54 7.18 -4.25 -9.25
N MET A 55 8.23 -3.80 -8.58
CA MET A 55 8.14 -2.74 -7.57
C MET A 55 7.91 -1.37 -8.22
N GLU A 56 8.61 -1.07 -9.32
CA GLU A 56 8.36 0.14 -10.11
C GLU A 56 6.92 0.17 -10.65
N GLU A 57 6.41 -0.95 -11.19
CA GLU A 57 5.00 -1.05 -11.60
C GLU A 57 4.04 -0.79 -10.44
N ALA A 58 4.32 -1.35 -9.25
CA ALA A 58 3.50 -1.11 -8.07
C ALA A 58 3.50 0.36 -7.64
N MET A 59 4.66 1.04 -7.73
CA MET A 59 4.76 2.48 -7.46
C MET A 59 3.99 3.31 -8.48
N MET A 60 4.12 3.02 -9.78
CA MET A 60 3.35 3.69 -10.84
C MET A 60 1.84 3.52 -10.62
N LEU A 61 1.39 2.31 -10.29
CA LEU A 61 -0.01 2.02 -10.04
C LEU A 61 -0.52 2.73 -8.77
N PHE A 62 0.29 2.74 -7.71
CA PHE A 62 -0.05 3.45 -6.48
C PHE A 62 -0.19 4.96 -6.74
N ASP A 63 0.72 5.59 -7.49
CA ASP A 63 0.63 7.01 -7.86
C ASP A 63 -0.69 7.31 -8.60
N GLN A 64 -1.10 6.45 -9.54
CA GLN A 64 -2.35 6.59 -10.28
C GLN A 64 -3.59 6.49 -9.38
N ILE A 65 -3.63 5.51 -8.46
CA ILE A 65 -4.75 5.32 -7.53
C ILE A 65 -4.77 6.44 -6.49
N CYS A 66 -3.62 6.67 -5.84
CA CYS A 66 -3.48 7.64 -4.76
C CYS A 66 -3.91 9.04 -5.19
N ASN A 67 -3.64 9.41 -6.45
CA ASN A 67 -3.94 10.74 -6.97
C ASN A 67 -5.18 10.78 -7.90
N SER A 68 -5.97 9.70 -7.94
CA SER A 68 -7.20 9.64 -8.73
C SER A 68 -8.28 10.59 -8.18
N GLN A 69 -9.02 11.25 -9.08
CA GLN A 69 -10.19 12.08 -8.72
C GLN A 69 -11.26 11.31 -7.94
N TRP A 70 -11.35 9.99 -8.17
CA TRP A 70 -12.30 9.12 -7.48
C TRP A 70 -11.95 8.88 -6.02
N PHE A 71 -10.69 9.11 -5.65
CA PHE A 71 -10.15 8.78 -4.33
C PHE A 71 -9.68 10.00 -3.56
N VAL A 72 -10.10 11.22 -3.93
CA VAL A 72 -9.64 12.48 -3.30
C VAL A 72 -9.81 12.45 -1.78
N GLU A 73 -10.98 12.04 -1.29
CA GLU A 73 -11.26 11.93 0.14
C GLU A 73 -10.99 10.55 0.73
N THR A 74 -10.58 9.59 -0.10
CA THR A 74 -10.36 8.19 0.29
C THR A 74 -8.98 8.02 0.91
N SER A 75 -8.94 7.39 2.08
CA SER A 75 -7.67 7.08 2.77
C SER A 75 -6.95 5.92 2.11
N MET A 76 -5.62 5.94 2.16
CA MET A 76 -4.78 4.89 1.57
C MET A 76 -4.17 4.04 2.68
N ILE A 77 -4.41 2.73 2.64
CA ILE A 77 -3.78 1.75 3.53
C ILE A 77 -2.84 0.90 2.67
N LEU A 78 -1.55 1.11 2.82
CA LEU A 78 -0.50 0.41 2.08
C LEU A 78 0.04 -0.77 2.90
N PHE A 79 -0.01 -1.96 2.32
CA PHE A 79 0.62 -3.16 2.86
C PHE A 79 1.90 -3.48 2.11
N LEU A 80 3.03 -3.35 2.79
CA LEU A 80 4.32 -3.91 2.39
C LEU A 80 4.32 -5.40 2.77
N ASN A 81 3.84 -6.23 1.85
CA ASN A 81 3.60 -7.66 2.06
C ASN A 81 4.80 -8.53 1.63
N LYS A 82 4.81 -9.79 2.07
CA LYS A 82 5.89 -10.77 1.83
C LYS A 82 7.22 -10.33 2.46
N MET A 83 7.16 -9.81 3.68
CA MET A 83 8.33 -9.42 4.47
C MET A 83 9.21 -10.63 4.80
N ASP A 84 8.62 -11.81 4.99
CA ASP A 84 9.27 -13.10 5.16
C ASP A 84 10.27 -13.40 4.03
N ILE A 85 9.81 -13.29 2.78
CA ILE A 85 10.64 -13.49 1.59
C ILE A 85 11.66 -12.36 1.48
N PHE A 86 11.25 -11.13 1.74
CA PHE A 86 12.12 -9.95 1.66
C PHE A 86 13.33 -10.07 2.60
N ARG A 87 13.11 -10.45 3.86
CA ARG A 87 14.17 -10.62 4.89
C ARG A 87 15.25 -11.62 4.46
N ILE A 88 14.88 -12.64 3.70
CA ILE A 88 15.80 -13.64 3.19
C ILE A 88 16.54 -13.08 1.97
N LYS A 89 15.80 -12.44 1.07
CA LYS A 89 16.25 -12.03 -0.25
C LYS A 89 17.30 -10.91 -0.24
N ILE A 90 17.13 -9.90 0.61
CA ILE A 90 18.06 -8.76 0.67
C ILE A 90 19.51 -9.16 1.03
N LYS A 91 19.69 -10.35 1.63
CA LYS A 91 21.03 -10.86 2.00
C LYS A 91 21.88 -11.28 0.80
N TYR A 92 21.27 -11.50 -0.37
CA TYR A 92 21.98 -11.96 -1.57
C TYR A 92 21.59 -11.23 -2.86
N SER A 93 20.52 -10.44 -2.85
CA SER A 93 20.10 -9.60 -3.97
C SER A 93 20.13 -8.15 -3.49
N SER A 94 21.14 -7.38 -3.92
CA SER A 94 21.26 -5.98 -3.49
C SER A 94 20.15 -5.14 -4.11
N ILE A 95 19.48 -4.33 -3.28
CA ILE A 95 18.47 -3.37 -3.74
C ILE A 95 19.09 -2.34 -4.68
N LYS A 96 20.37 -1.98 -4.49
CA LYS A 96 21.09 -0.96 -5.29
C LYS A 96 21.18 -1.31 -6.77
N ASN A 97 21.14 -2.61 -7.10
CA ASN A 97 21.16 -3.09 -8.48
C ASN A 97 19.88 -2.70 -9.26
N TYR A 98 18.77 -2.49 -8.54
CA TYR A 98 17.45 -2.18 -9.11
C TYR A 98 17.00 -0.76 -8.77
N PHE A 99 17.47 -0.23 -7.63
CA PHE A 99 17.17 1.08 -7.08
C PHE A 99 18.49 1.78 -6.68
N PRO A 100 19.21 2.39 -7.64
CA PRO A 100 20.57 2.90 -7.41
C PRO A 100 20.68 4.06 -6.42
N ASP A 101 19.57 4.73 -6.11
CA ASP A 101 19.44 5.77 -5.08
C ASP A 101 19.20 5.21 -3.67
N TYR A 102 19.22 3.89 -3.49
CA TYR A 102 19.22 3.28 -2.16
C TYR A 102 20.61 3.39 -1.52
N ASP A 103 20.75 4.27 -0.54
CA ASP A 103 22.03 4.51 0.15
C ASP A 103 22.27 3.60 1.37
N GLY A 104 21.25 2.85 1.82
CA GLY A 104 21.34 2.01 3.02
C GLY A 104 22.20 0.74 2.84
N PRO A 105 22.44 -0.01 3.93
CA PRO A 105 23.10 -1.31 3.91
C PRO A 105 22.23 -2.38 3.25
N ASP A 106 22.81 -3.22 2.40
CA ASP A 106 22.08 -4.27 1.66
C ASP A 106 21.37 -5.28 2.57
N ASP A 107 21.89 -5.53 3.77
CA ASP A 107 21.34 -6.49 4.73
C ASP A 107 20.40 -5.86 5.78
N SER A 108 20.21 -4.53 5.74
CA SER A 108 19.37 -3.82 6.70
C SER A 108 17.90 -3.83 6.28
N VAL A 109 17.15 -4.82 6.76
CA VAL A 109 15.69 -4.91 6.53
C VAL A 109 14.97 -3.61 6.93
N ALA A 110 15.36 -3.00 8.05
CA ALA A 110 14.73 -1.80 8.56
C ALA A 110 14.92 -0.62 7.60
N GLU A 111 16.16 -0.37 7.15
CA GLU A 111 16.46 0.73 6.22
C GLU A 111 15.88 0.50 4.83
N ALA A 112 15.92 -0.75 4.36
CA ALA A 112 15.32 -1.11 3.08
C ALA A 112 13.78 -0.96 3.10
N THR A 113 13.13 -1.32 4.20
CA THR A 113 11.68 -1.14 4.36
C THR A 113 11.32 0.35 4.49
N GLU A 114 12.13 1.11 5.22
CA GLU A 114 12.04 2.57 5.33
C GLU A 114 12.16 3.25 3.97
N PHE A 115 13.09 2.80 3.13
CA PHE A 115 13.29 3.29 1.77
C PHE A 115 12.03 3.12 0.91
N PHE A 116 11.48 1.90 0.83
CA PHE A 116 10.25 1.68 0.06
C PHE A 116 9.06 2.41 0.67
N ARG A 117 8.93 2.45 2.01
CA ARG A 117 7.88 3.23 2.67
C ARG A 117 7.92 4.69 2.22
N LYS A 118 9.09 5.33 2.30
CA LYS A 118 9.29 6.72 1.89
C LYS A 118 8.98 6.95 0.42
N ARG A 119 9.36 6.02 -0.45
CA ARG A 119 9.04 6.13 -1.88
C ARG A 119 7.54 6.13 -2.12
N PHE A 120 6.80 5.19 -1.54
CA PHE A 120 5.34 5.17 -1.67
C PHE A 120 4.67 6.40 -1.07
N THR A 121 5.06 6.83 0.14
CA THR A 121 4.41 7.97 0.80
C THR A 121 4.66 9.28 0.05
N ARG A 122 5.81 9.43 -0.63
CA ARG A 122 6.12 10.59 -1.48
C ARG A 122 5.26 10.69 -2.75
N LEU A 123 4.62 9.61 -3.18
CA LEU A 123 3.73 9.62 -4.34
C LEU A 123 2.38 10.27 -4.05
N ASN A 124 2.00 10.40 -2.78
CA ASN A 124 0.79 11.12 -2.39
C ASN A 124 1.01 12.64 -2.56
N ARG A 125 0.23 13.26 -3.45
CA ARG A 125 0.31 14.70 -3.75
C ARG A 125 -0.67 15.54 -2.93
N SER A 126 -1.54 14.90 -2.15
CA SER A 126 -2.52 15.58 -1.30
C SER A 126 -1.98 15.76 0.11
N GLU A 127 -1.98 17.00 0.60
CA GLU A 127 -1.59 17.34 1.97
C GLU A 127 -2.60 16.83 3.02
N HIS A 128 -3.83 16.52 2.61
CA HIS A 128 -4.91 16.12 3.51
C HIS A 128 -5.18 14.62 3.54
N LYS A 129 -4.55 13.88 2.61
CA LYS A 129 -4.69 12.43 2.49
C LYS A 129 -3.59 11.75 3.26
N GLU A 130 -3.99 10.83 4.13
CA GLU A 130 -3.04 10.04 4.90
C GLU A 130 -2.80 8.68 4.23
N VAL A 131 -1.54 8.25 4.26
CA VAL A 131 -1.10 6.94 3.79
C VAL A 131 -0.63 6.14 5.00
N TYR A 132 -1.47 5.20 5.45
CA TYR A 132 -1.18 4.30 6.56
C TYR A 132 -0.38 3.12 6.04
N VAL A 133 0.85 2.94 6.49
CA VAL A 133 1.73 1.88 5.99
C VAL A 133 1.92 0.78 7.03
N HIS A 134 1.63 -0.44 6.61
CA HIS A 134 1.78 -1.65 7.42
C HIS A 134 2.72 -2.64 6.75
N GLN A 135 3.46 -3.38 7.56
CA GLN A 135 4.29 -4.50 7.10
C GLN A 135 3.52 -5.79 7.40
N THR A 136 3.40 -6.69 6.43
CA THR A 136 2.65 -7.94 6.59
C THR A 136 3.37 -9.12 5.97
N ASP A 137 3.02 -10.30 6.47
CA ASP A 137 3.38 -11.59 5.90
C ASP A 137 2.11 -12.39 5.58
N ALA A 138 2.22 -13.38 4.69
CA ALA A 138 1.09 -14.20 4.26
C ALA A 138 0.37 -14.95 5.41
N THR A 139 1.02 -15.06 6.57
CA THR A 139 0.48 -15.70 7.78
C THR A 139 0.09 -14.71 8.87
N ASP A 140 0.09 -13.40 8.59
CA ASP A 140 -0.23 -12.39 9.61
C ASP A 140 -1.73 -12.41 9.95
N THR A 141 -2.07 -13.12 11.02
CA THR A 141 -3.42 -13.19 11.58
C THR A 141 -3.91 -11.86 12.13
N ASN A 142 -3.04 -10.84 12.21
CA ASN A 142 -3.39 -9.51 12.67
C ASN A 142 -3.81 -8.57 11.53
N LEU A 143 -3.79 -9.00 10.26
CA LEU A 143 -4.17 -8.16 9.12
C LEU A 143 -5.54 -7.48 9.31
N LEU A 144 -6.56 -8.25 9.68
CA LEU A 144 -7.90 -7.71 9.93
C LEU A 144 -7.91 -6.71 11.10
N ARG A 145 -7.09 -6.96 12.14
CA ARG A 145 -6.96 -6.02 13.26
C ARG A 145 -6.31 -4.71 12.81
N ASN A 146 -5.26 -4.79 12.00
CA ASN A 146 -4.55 -3.61 11.47
C ASN A 146 -5.46 -2.79 10.54
N ILE A 147 -6.26 -3.46 9.71
CA ILE A 147 -7.30 -2.81 8.88
C ILE A 147 -8.34 -2.13 9.77
N MET A 148 -8.89 -2.83 10.76
CA MET A 148 -9.91 -2.27 11.66
C MET A 148 -9.38 -1.06 12.45
N SER A 149 -8.14 -1.14 12.95
CA SER A 149 -7.49 -0.01 13.64
C SER A 149 -7.36 1.18 12.71
N SER A 150 -6.83 0.98 11.50
CA SER A 150 -6.64 2.06 10.53
C SER A 150 -7.97 2.70 10.13
N VAL A 151 -9.02 1.90 9.90
CA VAL A 151 -10.34 2.42 9.55
C VAL A 151 -10.98 3.19 10.71
N ASN A 152 -10.82 2.73 11.95
CA ASN A 152 -11.28 3.48 13.12
C ASN A 152 -10.56 4.83 13.23
N ASP A 153 -9.24 4.86 13.05
CA ASP A 153 -8.45 6.10 13.06
C ASP A 153 -8.90 7.06 11.95
N ILE A 154 -9.17 6.55 10.74
CA ILE A 154 -9.70 7.33 9.62
C ILE A 154 -11.06 7.96 9.97
N ILE A 155 -11.97 7.20 10.57
CA ILE A 155 -13.30 7.69 10.96
C ILE A 155 -13.18 8.75 12.04
N LEU A 156 -12.35 8.51 13.06
CA LEU A 156 -12.10 9.46 14.14
C LEU A 156 -11.48 10.77 13.61
N ALA A 157 -10.45 10.66 12.76
CA ALA A 157 -9.80 11.81 12.14
C ALA A 157 -10.74 12.63 11.25
N ARG A 158 -11.67 11.96 10.53
CA ARG A 158 -12.74 12.64 9.78
C ARG A 158 -13.71 13.38 10.69
N ASN A 159 -14.18 12.73 11.77
CA ASN A 159 -15.12 13.34 12.71
C ASN A 159 -14.51 14.55 13.43
N ILE A 160 -13.24 14.46 13.85
CA ILE A 160 -12.52 15.57 14.48
C ILE A 160 -12.37 16.75 13.50
N ARG A 161 -12.01 16.50 12.23
CA ARG A 161 -11.96 17.54 11.19
C ARG A 161 -13.30 18.22 10.97
N ALA A 162 -14.40 17.46 10.97
CA ALA A 162 -15.75 18.01 10.81
C ALA A 162 -16.23 18.83 12.02
N LEU A 163 -15.72 18.56 13.23
CA LEU A 163 -16.03 19.30 14.46
C LEU A 163 -15.15 20.56 14.66
N ALA A 164 -14.02 20.64 13.95
CA ALA A 164 -13.10 21.78 14.00
C ALA A 164 -13.47 22.91 13.02
N LEU A 165 -14.57 22.73 12.28
CA LEU A 165 -15.22 23.71 11.39
C LEU A 165 -16.56 24.14 12.02
#